data_AF-A0A2W4NPT9-F1
#
_entry.id   AF-A0A2W4NPT9-F1
#
_cell.length_a   1.000
_cell.length_b   1.000
_cell.length_c   1.000
_cell.angle_alpha   90.00
_cell.angle_beta   90.00
_cell.angle_gamma   90.00
#
_symmetry.space_group_name_H-M   'P 1'
#
loop_
_entity.id
_entity.type
_entity.pdbx_description
1 polymer ?
#
loop_
_entity_poly.entity_id
_entity_poly.type
_entity_poly.pdbx_seq_one_letter_code
_entity_poly.pdbx_strand_id
1 'polypeptide(L)' 'ARKLAALTATEAPLFVSANIGCIAHLQAGTTTPTWHWIELIDQRLRSAG' A
#
# COMPACT_ATOMS: atom_id res chain seq x y z
N ALA A 1 4.78 3.16 14.10
CA ALA A 1 3.96 4.26 14.65
C ALA A 1 4.00 5.53 13.77
N ARG A 2 5.08 6.34 13.76
CA ARG A 2 5.12 7.64 13.04
C ARG A 2 4.73 7.58 11.56
N LYS A 3 5.35 6.67 10.78
CA LYS A 3 5.06 6.52 9.34
C LYS A 3 3.60 6.14 9.09
N LEU A 4 3.07 5.23 9.89
CA LEU A 4 1.68 4.81 9.77
C LEU A 4 0.73 5.96 10.07
N ALA A 5 0.93 6.68 11.17
CA ALA A 5 0.10 7.84 11.51
C ALA A 5 0.10 8.91 10.40
N ALA A 6 1.28 9.20 9.83
CA ALA A 6 1.40 10.14 8.72
C ALA A 6 0.67 9.66 7.45
N LEU A 7 0.73 8.36 7.14
CA LEU A 7 0.04 7.79 5.99
C LEU A 7 -1.47 7.71 6.21
N THR A 8 -1.94 7.34 7.40
CA THR A 8 -3.37 7.31 7.73
C THR A 8 -3.99 8.71 7.65
N ALA A 9 -3.25 9.76 8.03
CA ALA A 9 -3.72 11.14 7.94
C ALA A 9 -3.91 11.66 6.51
N THR A 10 -3.41 10.96 5.48
CA THR A 10 -3.68 11.34 4.08
C THR A 10 -5.04 10.86 3.59
N GLU A 11 -5.71 10.00 4.36
CA GLU A 11 -6.97 9.35 3.99
C GLU A 11 -6.89 8.60 2.64
N ALA A 12 -5.67 8.23 2.21
CA ALA A 12 -5.50 7.50 0.98
C ALA A 12 -6.19 6.13 1.06
N PRO A 13 -6.94 5.72 0.02
CA PRO A 13 -7.69 4.47 0.05
C PRO A 13 -6.80 3.23 -0.07
N LEU A 14 -5.53 3.41 -0.46
CA LEU A 14 -4.56 2.34 -0.68
C LEU A 14 -3.14 2.87 -0.40
N PHE A 15 -2.35 2.10 0.34
CA PHE A 15 -0.92 2.32 0.46
C PHE A 15 -0.14 1.44 -0.51
N VAL A 16 0.95 1.98 -1.06
CA VAL A 16 1.78 1.27 -2.03
C VAL A 16 3.24 1.33 -1.58
N SER A 17 3.94 0.20 -1.67
CA SER A 17 5.34 0.10 -1.26
C SER A 17 6.11 -0.83 -2.19
N ALA A 18 7.43 -0.61 -2.32
CA ALA A 18 8.38 -1.51 -2.96
C ALA A 18 9.17 -2.36 -1.96
N ASN A 19 9.01 -2.10 -0.66
CA ASN A 19 9.77 -2.74 0.40
C ASN A 19 8.88 -3.70 1.19
N ILE A 20 9.22 -5.00 1.17
CA ILE A 20 8.42 -6.05 1.82
C ILE A 20 8.30 -5.87 3.34
N GLY A 21 9.35 -5.38 4.00
CA GLY A 21 9.31 -5.07 5.43
C GLY A 21 8.34 -3.93 5.76
N CYS A 22 8.29 -2.90 4.91
CA CYS A 22 7.28 -1.85 5.03
C CYS A 22 5.86 -2.40 4.81
N ILE A 23 5.66 -3.28 3.83
CA ILE A 23 4.35 -3.90 3.55
C ILE A 23 3.87 -4.67 4.79
N ALA A 24 4.71 -5.57 5.33
CA ALA A 24 4.36 -6.36 6.51
C ALA A 24 4.01 -5.48 7.71
N HIS A 25 4.82 -4.46 8.01
CA HIS A 25 4.54 -3.54 9.12
C HIS A 25 3.30 -2.67 8.93
N LEU A 26 3.00 -2.25 7.69
CA LEU A 26 1.80 -1.48 7.41
C LEU A 26 0.54 -2.35 7.50
N GLN A 27 0.55 -3.54 6.90
CA GLN A 27 -0.58 -4.49 6.97
C GLN A 27 -0.90 -4.93 8.40
N ALA A 28 0.12 -5.13 9.24
CA ALA A 28 -0.10 -5.44 10.66
C ALA A 28 -0.66 -4.26 11.47
N GLY A 29 -0.50 -3.03 10.99
CA GLY A 29 -0.81 -1.81 11.74
C GLY A 29 -2.09 -1.09 11.33
N THR A 30 -2.71 -1.42 10.21
CA THR A 30 -3.92 -0.75 9.71
C THR A 30 -4.82 -1.67 8.91
N THR A 31 -6.09 -1.31 8.82
CA THR A 31 -7.07 -1.93 7.92
C THR A 31 -7.01 -1.35 6.51
N THR A 32 -6.33 -0.22 6.30
CA THR A 32 -6.11 0.34 4.95
C THR A 32 -5.25 -0.64 4.14
N PRO A 33 -5.70 -1.06 2.95
CA PRO A 33 -4.96 -2.04 2.16
C PRO A 33 -3.57 -1.50 1.80
N THR A 34 -2.59 -2.40 1.76
CA THR A 34 -1.22 -2.08 1.35
C THR A 34 -0.75 -3.09 0.31
N TRP A 35 -0.33 -2.62 -0.86
CA TRP A 35 0.05 -3.46 -2.01
C TRP A 35 1.50 -3.23 -2.46
N HIS A 36 2.06 -4.22 -3.15
CA HIS A 36 3.31 -4.02 -3.87
C HIS A 36 3.04 -3.19 -5.14
N TRP A 37 3.91 -2.23 -5.43
CA TRP A 37 3.68 -1.32 -6.58
C TRP A 37 3.62 -2.04 -7.93
N ILE A 38 4.43 -3.10 -8.12
CA ILE A 38 4.41 -3.90 -9.34
C ILE A 38 3.04 -4.57 -9.52
N GLU A 39 2.45 -5.14 -8.47
CA GLU A 39 1.14 -5.80 -8.54
C GLU A 39 0.03 -4.81 -8.92
N LEU A 40 0.10 -3.57 -8.40
CA LEU A 40 -0.83 -2.51 -8.77
C LEU A 40 -0.73 -2.16 -10.26
N ILE A 41 0.49 -1.95 -10.77
CA ILE A 41 0.71 -1.63 -12.19
C ILE A 41 0.27 -2.80 -13.08
N ASP A 42 0.63 -4.01 -12.70
CA ASP A 42 0.29 -5.23 -13.42
C ASP A 42 -1.23 -5.45 -13.51
N GLN A 43 -1.98 -5.21 -12.42
CA GLN A 43 -3.45 -5.17 -12.46
C GLN A 43 -3.98 -4.11 -13.43
N ARG A 44 -3.40 -2.89 -13.43
CA ARG A 44 -3.83 -1.82 -14.34
C ARG A 44 -3.57 -2.15 -15.80
N LEU A 45 -2.40 -2.70 -16.11
CA LEU A 45 -2.03 -3.12 -17.46
C LEU A 45 -2.94 -4.25 -17.95
N ARG A 46 -3.27 -5.24 -17.11
CA ARG A 46 -4.23 -6.28 -17.46
C ARG A 46 -5.66 -5.77 -17.64
N SER A 47 -6.09 -4.78 -16.86
CA SER A 47 -7.44 -4.21 -16.98
C SER A 47 -7.64 -3.31 -18.20
N ALA A 48 -6.55 -2.94 -18.88
CA ALA A 48 -6.57 -2.03 -20.03
C ALA A 48 -6.61 -2.75 -21.38
N GLY A 49 -6.55 -4.09 -21.39
CA GLY A 49 -6.72 -4.94 -22.59
C GLY A 49 -8.11 -5.56 -22.63
#